data_AF-A0A0P8Y5X8-F1
#
_entry.id   AF-A0A0P8Y5X8-F1
#
_cell.length_a   1.000
_cell.length_b   1.000
_cell.length_c   1.000
_cell.angle_alpha   90.00
_cell.angle_beta   90.00
_cell.angle_gamma   90.00
#
_symmetry.space_group_name_H-M   'P 1'
#
loop_
_entity.id
_entity.type
_entity.pdbx_description
1 polymer ?
#
loop_
_entity_poly.entity_id
_entity_poly.type
_entity_poly.pdbx_seq_one_letter_code
_entity_poly.pdbx_strand_id
1 'polypeptide(L)'
;YIFKIPVNKKFQSINLSHSLIIVCYELFKIFNPKRTKSNKKLNQIINKKKLHSFMNYLELKLEKKGFFSPIEKKKTMLSNLRNIFGRMELSDKELRILSSVFSKL
;
A
#
# COMPACT_ATOMS: atom_id res chain seq x y z
N TYR A 1 22.40 29.22 -16.06
CA TYR A 1 22.25 27.95 -15.31
C TYR A 1 22.41 26.78 -16.26
N ILE A 2 23.04 25.69 -15.82
CA ILE A 2 23.13 24.42 -16.56
C ILE A 2 22.34 23.41 -15.73
N PHE A 3 21.41 22.69 -16.37
CA PHE A 3 20.67 21.59 -15.73
C PHE A 3 20.97 20.27 -16.45
N LYS A 4 20.94 19.16 -15.70
CA LYS A 4 21.18 17.82 -16.22
C LYS A 4 20.06 16.89 -15.76
N ILE A 5 19.49 16.12 -16.68
CA ILE A 5 18.53 15.08 -16.35
C ILE A 5 19.29 13.91 -15.70
N PRO A 6 18.87 13.41 -14.52
CA PRO A 6 19.51 12.27 -13.90
C PRO A 6 19.26 11.01 -14.72
N VAL A 7 20.30 10.53 -15.40
CA VAL A 7 20.30 9.34 -16.26
C VAL A 7 21.34 8.33 -15.76
N ASN A 8 21.29 7.10 -16.26
CA ASN A 8 22.26 6.07 -15.90
C ASN A 8 23.69 6.54 -16.24
N LYS A 9 24.63 6.46 -15.28
CA LYS A 9 26.03 6.89 -15.48
C LYS A 9 26.73 6.16 -16.63
N LYS A 10 26.35 4.91 -16.92
CA LYS A 10 26.88 4.10 -18.02
C LYS A 10 26.21 4.40 -19.38
N PHE A 11 25.04 5.03 -19.38
CA PHE A 11 24.25 5.36 -20.58
C PHE A 11 23.64 6.76 -20.42
N GLN A 12 24.48 7.78 -20.65
CA GLN A 12 24.11 9.17 -20.37
C GLN A 12 23.42 9.87 -21.56
N SER A 13 23.60 9.35 -22.77
CA SER A 13 22.93 9.91 -23.94
C SER A 13 21.47 9.49 -23.93
N ILE A 14 20.58 10.48 -23.95
CA ILE A 14 19.16 10.31 -24.16
C ILE A 14 18.80 11.06 -25.44
N ASN A 15 17.86 10.51 -26.20
CA ASN A 15 17.39 11.15 -27.42
C ASN A 15 16.84 12.57 -27.12
N LEU A 16 17.06 13.51 -28.04
CA LEU A 16 16.65 14.89 -27.87
C LEU A 16 15.15 15.05 -27.61
N SER A 17 14.29 14.32 -28.32
CA SER A 17 12.84 14.39 -28.12
C SER A 17 12.41 13.91 -26.73
N HIS A 18 13.08 12.87 -26.22
CA HIS A 18 12.85 12.34 -24.88
C HIS A 18 13.36 13.30 -23.79
N SER A 19 14.48 13.96 -24.05
CA SER A 19 15.00 15.00 -23.15
C SER A 19 14.00 16.14 -23.03
N LEU A 20 13.45 16.58 -24.16
CA LEU A 20 12.47 17.67 -24.22
C LEU A 20 11.17 17.31 -23.49
N ILE A 21 10.61 16.12 -23.73
CA ILE A 21 9.33 15.73 -23.12
C ILE A 21 9.44 15.62 -21.58
N ILE A 22 10.57 15.13 -21.05
CA ILE A 22 10.82 15.07 -19.60
C ILE A 22 10.79 16.46 -18.97
N VAL A 23 11.47 17.42 -19.61
CA VAL A 23 11.52 18.82 -19.14
C VAL A 23 10.13 19.45 -19.20
N CYS A 24 9.42 19.29 -20.33
CA CYS A 24 8.06 19.79 -20.49
C CYS A 24 7.11 19.19 -19.44
N TYR A 25 7.26 17.91 -19.10
CA TYR A 25 6.46 17.25 -18.08
C TYR A 25 6.73 17.80 -16.67
N GLU A 26 7.99 18.02 -16.29
CA GLU A 26 8.32 18.64 -15.00
C GLU A 26 7.82 20.08 -14.90
N LEU A 27 7.92 20.87 -15.97
CA LEU A 27 7.31 22.20 -16.04
C LEU A 27 5.79 22.11 -15.90
N PHE A 28 5.14 21.18 -16.62
CA PHE A 28 3.70 20.96 -16.51
C PHE A 28 3.29 20.63 -15.07
N LYS A 29 4.05 19.78 -14.36
CA LYS A 29 3.80 19.48 -12.94
C LYS A 29 3.87 20.70 -12.04
N ILE A 30 4.86 21.56 -12.25
CA ILE A 30 5.05 22.81 -11.49
C ILE A 30 3.88 23.77 -11.74
N PHE A 31 3.46 23.93 -12.99
CA PHE A 31 2.35 24.82 -13.36
C PHE A 31 0.96 24.24 -13.08
N ASN A 32 0.83 22.91 -12.95
CA ASN A 32 -0.45 22.23 -12.72
C ASN A 32 -0.43 21.33 -11.47
N PRO A 33 -0.11 21.87 -10.28
CA PRO A 33 0.07 21.07 -9.07
C PRO A 33 -1.22 20.36 -8.62
N LYS A 34 -2.40 20.84 -9.03
CA LYS A 34 -3.69 20.19 -8.73
C LYS A 34 -3.96 18.95 -9.60
N ARG A 35 -3.42 18.91 -10.84
CA ARG A 35 -3.60 17.80 -11.80
C ARG A 35 -2.56 16.69 -11.60
N THR A 36 -1.42 17.03 -11.01
CA THR A 36 -0.30 16.09 -10.78
C THR A 36 -0.24 15.59 -9.33
N LYS A 37 -1.07 16.16 -8.44
CA LYS A 37 -1.47 15.56 -7.16
C LYS A 37 -2.40 14.34 -7.35
N SER A 38 -2.01 13.40 -8.21
CA SER A 38 -2.39 11.99 -8.04
C SER A 38 -1.37 11.30 -7.11
N ASN A 39 -0.83 12.03 -6.14
CA ASN A 39 -0.41 11.39 -4.92
C ASN A 39 -1.71 11.05 -4.19
N LYS A 40 -2.30 9.89 -4.54
CA LYS A 40 -2.74 8.98 -3.48
C LYS A 40 -1.56 8.97 -2.53
N LYS A 41 -1.70 9.80 -1.50
CA LYS A 41 -0.77 9.89 -0.40
C LYS A 41 -0.43 8.44 -0.13
N LEU A 42 0.82 8.04 -0.35
CA LEU A 42 1.42 6.85 0.25
C LEU A 42 1.38 7.10 1.77
N ASN A 43 0.16 7.24 2.31
CA ASN A 43 -0.14 7.36 3.72
C ASN A 43 0.18 5.98 4.24
N GLN A 44 1.47 5.76 4.48
CA GLN A 44 2.02 4.70 5.28
C GLN A 44 1.25 3.39 5.05
N ILE A 45 1.44 2.81 3.86
CA ILE A 45 1.07 1.41 3.63
C ILE A 45 1.64 0.65 4.83
N ILE A 46 0.76 -0.04 5.52
CA ILE A 46 1.11 -0.63 6.81
C ILE A 46 2.27 -1.62 6.66
N ASN A 47 3.15 -1.63 7.66
CA ASN A 47 4.22 -2.63 7.71
C ASN A 47 3.60 -4.03 7.80
N LYS A 48 4.08 -4.96 6.97
CA LYS A 48 3.70 -6.39 6.98
C LYS A 48 3.72 -7.00 8.39
N LYS A 49 4.65 -6.57 9.26
CA LYS A 49 4.71 -7.02 10.66
C LYS A 49 3.44 -6.67 11.44
N LYS A 50 2.94 -5.43 11.33
CA LYS A 50 1.72 -4.99 12.03
C LYS A 50 0.49 -5.71 11.51
N LEU A 51 0.41 -5.93 10.18
CA LEU A 51 -0.67 -6.70 9.57
C LEU A 51 -0.67 -8.15 10.10
N HIS A 52 0.49 -8.78 10.22
CA HIS A 52 0.61 -10.12 10.79
C HIS A 52 0.16 -10.16 12.26
N SER A 53 0.56 -9.19 13.09
CA SER A 53 0.10 -9.08 14.48
C SER A 53 -1.42 -8.93 14.56
N PHE A 54 -2.02 -8.11 13.70
CA PHE A 54 -3.48 -7.97 13.61
C PHE A 54 -4.16 -9.28 13.22
N MET A 55 -3.61 -10.02 12.24
CA MET A 55 -4.17 -11.32 11.83
C MET A 55 -4.14 -12.35 12.96
N ASN A 56 -3.06 -12.41 13.74
CA ASN A 56 -2.99 -13.29 14.91
C ASN A 56 -4.03 -12.92 15.97
N TYR A 57 -4.19 -11.62 16.22
CA TYR A 57 -5.21 -11.12 17.14
C TYR A 57 -6.64 -11.49 16.68
N LEU A 58 -6.92 -11.30 15.40
CA LEU A 58 -8.21 -11.62 14.79
C LEU A 58 -8.51 -13.12 14.86
N GLU A 59 -7.53 -13.97 14.55
CA GLU A 59 -7.65 -15.42 14.63
C GLU A 59 -8.09 -15.88 16.03
N LEU A 60 -7.42 -15.40 17.09
CA LEU A 60 -7.79 -15.73 18.47
C LEU A 60 -9.20 -15.27 18.85
N LYS A 61 -9.62 -14.09 18.40
CA LYS A 61 -10.96 -13.56 18.65
C LYS A 61 -12.05 -14.37 17.96
N LEU A 62 -11.84 -14.71 16.70
CA LEU A 62 -12.77 -15.52 15.90
C LEU A 62 -12.87 -16.96 16.41
N GLU A 63 -11.76 -17.51 16.88
CA GLU A 63 -11.72 -18.85 17.49
C GLU A 63 -12.57 -18.91 18.76
N LYS A 64 -12.43 -17.92 19.66
CA LYS A 64 -13.26 -17.83 20.88
C LYS A 64 -14.75 -17.71 20.61
N LYS A 65 -15.14 -17.22 19.42
CA LYS A 65 -16.54 -17.09 19.00
C LYS A 65 -17.07 -18.29 18.22
N GLY A 66 -16.24 -19.31 17.98
CA GLY A 66 -16.64 -20.48 17.19
C GLY A 66 -16.83 -20.18 15.69
N PHE A 67 -16.24 -19.10 15.17
CA PHE A 67 -16.38 -18.72 13.76
C PHE A 67 -15.82 -19.79 12.81
N PHE A 68 -14.76 -20.49 13.21
CA PHE A 68 -14.12 -21.53 12.40
C PHE A 68 -14.84 -22.88 12.52
N SER A 69 -16.07 -22.94 12.02
CA SER A 69 -16.89 -24.14 11.99
C SER A 69 -17.36 -24.47 10.57
N PRO A 70 -17.24 -25.73 10.09
CA PRO A 70 -16.56 -26.86 10.74
C PRO A 70 -15.03 -26.69 10.81
N ILE A 71 -14.38 -27.32 11.80
CA ILE A 71 -12.95 -27.16 12.12
C ILE A 71 -12.03 -27.49 10.94
N GLU A 72 -12.41 -28.46 10.11
CA GLU A 72 -11.68 -28.86 8.89
C GLU A 72 -11.46 -27.68 7.93
N LYS A 73 -12.40 -26.72 7.89
CA LYS A 73 -12.33 -25.54 7.02
C LYS A 73 -11.52 -24.39 7.63
N LYS A 74 -11.10 -24.48 8.89
CA LYS A 74 -10.36 -23.41 9.60
C LYS A 74 -9.16 -22.91 8.81
N LYS A 75 -8.33 -23.84 8.30
CA LYS A 75 -7.10 -23.51 7.56
C LYS A 75 -7.40 -22.69 6.29
N THR A 76 -8.43 -23.09 5.54
CA THR A 76 -8.85 -22.39 4.31
C THR A 76 -9.45 -21.02 4.63
N MET A 77 -10.29 -20.92 5.66
CA MET A 77 -10.87 -19.66 6.12
C MET A 77 -9.79 -18.66 6.56
N LEU A 78 -8.78 -19.11 7.32
CA LEU A 78 -7.65 -18.26 7.73
C LEU A 78 -6.82 -17.78 6.54
N SER A 79 -6.55 -18.66 5.58
CA SER A 79 -5.85 -18.29 4.34
C SER A 79 -6.62 -17.20 3.59
N ASN A 80 -7.94 -17.37 3.44
CA ASN A 80 -8.79 -16.38 2.79
C ASN A 80 -8.76 -15.03 3.51
N LEU A 81 -8.87 -15.01 4.84
CA LEU A 81 -8.76 -13.78 5.62
C LEU A 81 -7.40 -13.10 5.42
N ARG A 82 -6.30 -13.86 5.48
CA ARG A 82 -4.95 -13.32 5.22
C ARG A 82 -4.82 -12.76 3.81
N ASN A 83 -5.43 -13.39 2.81
CA ASN A 83 -5.44 -12.90 1.43
C ASN A 83 -6.30 -11.63 1.25
N ILE A 84 -7.42 -11.51 1.96
CA ILE A 84 -8.25 -10.30 1.94
C ILE A 84 -7.46 -9.13 2.52
N PHE A 85 -7.01 -9.25 3.77
CA PHE A 85 -6.29 -8.18 4.45
C PHE A 85 -4.89 -7.92 3.86
N GLY A 86 -4.26 -8.94 3.26
CA GLY A 86 -2.98 -8.81 2.56
C GLY A 86 -3.04 -8.07 1.23
N ARG A 87 -4.19 -8.07 0.55
CA ARG A 87 -4.42 -7.28 -0.67
C ARG A 87 -4.87 -5.85 -0.36
N MET A 88 -5.33 -5.59 0.85
CA MET A 88 -5.74 -4.25 1.27
C MET A 88 -4.51 -3.39 1.55
N GLU A 89 -4.40 -2.24 0.87
CA GLU A 89 -3.38 -1.23 1.14
C GLU A 89 -3.78 -0.36 2.36
N LEU A 90 -3.98 -1.00 3.52
CA LEU A 90 -4.43 -0.31 4.73
C LEU A 90 -3.35 0.65 5.25
N SER A 91 -3.81 1.81 5.70
CA SER A 91 -3.05 2.73 6.53
C SER A 91 -3.05 2.28 8.00
N ASP A 92 -2.11 2.81 8.80
CA ASP A 92 -2.07 2.57 10.25
C ASP A 92 -3.36 3.00 10.97
N LYS A 93 -4.06 4.03 10.47
CA LYS A 93 -5.33 4.50 11.05
C LYS A 93 -6.45 3.48 10.82
N GLU A 94 -6.55 2.95 9.60
CA GLU A 94 -7.59 1.97 9.25
C GLU A 94 -7.39 0.65 10.02
N LEU A 95 -6.14 0.18 10.17
CA LEU A 95 -5.86 -1.01 10.98
C LEU A 95 -6.28 -0.81 12.44
N ARG A 96 -6.05 0.38 13.02
CA ARG A 96 -6.51 0.68 14.40
C ARG A 96 -8.02 0.64 14.52
N ILE A 97 -8.75 1.23 13.57
CA ILE A 97 -10.22 1.20 13.55
C ILE A 97 -10.72 -0.26 13.47
N LEU A 98 -10.17 -1.06 12.55
CA LEU A 98 -10.51 -2.48 12.44
C LEU A 98 -10.22 -3.22 13.75
N SER A 99 -9.06 -2.98 14.36
CA SER A 99 -8.68 -3.60 15.63
C SER A 99 -9.68 -3.25 16.75
N SER A 100 -10.14 -1.99 16.82
CA SER A 100 -11.18 -1.55 17.75
C SER A 100 -12.52 -2.24 17.50
N VAL A 101 -12.94 -2.36 16.23
CA VAL A 101 -14.18 -3.07 15.86
C VAL A 101 -14.12 -4.54 16.33
N PHE A 102 -13.06 -5.26 15.97
CA PHE A 102 -12.88 -6.66 16.38
C PHE A 102 -12.62 -6.84 17.89
N SER A 103 -12.21 -5.79 18.60
CA SER A 103 -12.14 -5.80 20.07
C SER A 103 -13.52 -5.89 20.71
N LYS A 104 -14.53 -5.26 20.09
CA LYS A 104 -15.88 -5.21 20.61
C LYS A 104 -16.73 -6.45 20.26
N LEU A 105 -16.30 -7.25 19.29
CA LEU A 105 -16.83 -8.60 19.05
C LEU A 105 -16.36 -9.57 20.14
#